data_AF-Q0AT32-F1
#
_entry.id   AF-Q0AT32-F1
#
_cell.length_a   1.000
_cell.length_b   1.000
_cell.length_c   1.000
_cell.angle_alpha   90.00
_cell.angle_beta   90.00
_cell.angle_gamma   90.00
#
_symmetry.space_group_name_H-M   'P 1'
#
loop_
_entity.id
_entity.type
_entity.pdbx_description
1 polymer ?
#
loop_
_entity_poly.entity_id
_entity_poly.type
_entity_poly.pdbx_seq_one_letter_code
_entity_poly.pdbx_strand_id
1 'polypeptide(L)'
;MAGAEIVNWQERSWVDLPARVDINGETVGETTAAALPGGPIGALEFILRLMQERGIALQAGDHISTGAVTGVHQAQVGDSSQVNFGSWGAVDLRLSPLGSEWRDVRLNAG
;
A
#
# COMPACT_ATOMS: atom_id res chain seq x y z
N MET A 1 -0.94 -1.79 6.58
CA MET A 1 -0.75 -0.56 7.37
C MET A 1 -1.23 0.61 6.54
N ALA A 2 -1.74 1.67 7.16
CA ALA A 2 -2.14 2.91 6.50
C ALA A 2 -1.51 4.10 7.26
N GLY A 3 -1.11 5.14 6.53
CA GLY A 3 -0.62 6.38 7.12
C GLY A 3 -1.77 7.30 7.55
N ALA A 4 -1.44 8.56 7.85
CA ALA A 4 -2.43 9.59 8.13
C ALA A 4 -3.26 9.92 6.87
N GLU A 5 -4.47 10.43 7.09
CA GLU A 5 -5.33 10.89 6.01
C GLU A 5 -4.70 12.10 5.26
N ILE A 6 -4.76 12.06 3.93
CA ILE A 6 -4.45 13.21 3.08
C ILE A 6 -5.77 13.96 2.81
N VAL A 7 -6.07 14.98 3.62
CA VAL A 7 -7.30 15.77 3.51
C VAL A 7 -7.34 16.54 2.18
N ASN A 8 -8.50 16.58 1.50
CA ASN A 8 -8.72 17.22 0.18
C ASN A 8 -7.86 16.64 -0.95
N TRP A 9 -7.49 15.36 -0.89
CA TRP A 9 -6.61 14.71 -1.88
C TRP A 9 -7.10 14.89 -3.33
N GLN A 10 -8.40 15.10 -3.56
CA GLN A 10 -9.02 15.32 -4.86
C GLN A 10 -8.53 16.60 -5.56
N GLU A 11 -8.05 17.59 -4.80
CA GLU A 11 -7.57 18.87 -5.32
C GLU A 11 -6.09 18.82 -5.74
N ARG A 12 -5.42 17.67 -5.56
CA ARG A 12 -3.98 17.50 -5.79
C ARG A 12 -3.69 16.80 -7.10
N SER A 13 -2.55 17.13 -7.70
CA SER A 13 -2.01 16.33 -8.80
C SER A 13 -1.43 15.02 -8.27
N TRP A 14 -1.65 13.92 -8.99
CA TRP A 14 -1.03 12.63 -8.66
C TRP A 14 0.50 12.63 -8.75
N VAL A 15 1.07 13.59 -9.49
CA VAL A 15 2.52 13.80 -9.58
C VAL A 15 3.08 14.35 -8.25
N ASP A 16 2.26 15.06 -7.46
CA ASP A 16 2.66 15.67 -6.18
C ASP A 16 2.50 14.70 -4.98
N LEU A 17 2.17 13.44 -5.26
CA LEU A 17 2.05 12.37 -4.27
C LEU A 17 3.17 11.34 -4.49
N PRO A 18 4.40 11.62 -4.00
CA PRO A 18 5.54 10.74 -4.19
C PRO A 18 5.45 9.49 -3.31
N ALA A 19 6.17 8.45 -3.70
CA ALA A 19 6.45 7.29 -2.88
C ALA A 19 7.87 6.79 -3.19
N ARG A 20 8.71 6.67 -2.16
CA ARG A 20 10.05 6.09 -2.23
C ARG A 20 10.16 4.95 -1.22
N VAL A 21 10.72 3.82 -1.62
CA VAL A 21 10.99 2.68 -0.75
C VAL A 21 12.49 2.52 -0.59
N ASP A 22 12.94 2.54 0.67
CA ASP A 22 14.30 2.23 1.06
C ASP A 22 14.31 0.91 1.85
N ILE A 23 15.23 -0.01 1.53
CA ILE A 23 15.48 -1.24 2.29
C ILE A 23 16.93 -1.21 2.77
N ASN A 24 17.14 -1.33 4.08
CA ASN A 24 18.46 -1.23 4.73
C ASN A 24 19.27 0.01 4.29
N GLY A 25 18.58 1.11 3.98
CA GLY A 25 19.17 2.38 3.53
C GLY A 25 19.40 2.49 2.02
N GLU A 26 19.09 1.46 1.24
CA GLU A 26 19.17 1.48 -0.23
C GLU A 26 17.79 1.73 -0.86
N THR A 27 17.69 2.70 -1.76
CA THR A 27 16.46 2.97 -2.51
C THR A 27 16.22 1.87 -3.54
N VAL A 28 15.14 1.12 -3.36
CA VAL A 28 14.75 0.01 -4.25
C VAL A 28 13.61 0.39 -5.19
N GLY A 29 12.93 1.52 -4.96
CA GLY A 29 11.95 2.06 -5.88
C GLY A 29 11.51 3.48 -5.52
N GLU A 30 11.25 4.30 -6.53
CA GLU A 30 10.78 5.67 -6.38
C GLU A 30 9.82 6.03 -7.51
N THR A 31 8.68 6.62 -7.19
CA THR A 31 7.68 7.04 -8.17
C THR A 31 6.70 8.05 -7.57
N THR A 32 5.61 8.33 -8.28
CA THR A 32 4.45 9.09 -7.81
C THR A 32 3.16 8.30 -8.05
N ALA A 33 2.07 8.74 -7.44
CA ALA A 33 0.75 8.14 -7.68
C ALA A 33 0.31 8.21 -9.17
N ALA A 34 0.91 9.07 -9.98
CA ALA A 34 0.66 9.18 -11.41
C ALA A 34 1.12 7.95 -12.22
N ALA A 35 1.99 7.10 -11.66
CA ALA A 35 2.49 5.91 -12.37
C ALA A 35 1.44 4.80 -12.52
N LEU A 36 0.32 4.87 -11.80
CA LEU A 36 -0.82 3.97 -12.01
C LEU A 36 -1.50 4.30 -13.34
N PRO A 37 -1.82 3.31 -14.20
CA PRO A 37 -2.67 3.53 -15.35
C PRO A 37 -4.02 4.15 -14.93
N GLY A 38 -4.31 5.38 -15.37
CA GLY A 38 -5.51 6.13 -14.95
C GLY A 38 -5.45 6.71 -13.52
N GLY A 39 -4.30 6.65 -12.86
CA GLY A 39 -4.11 7.10 -11.48
C GLY A 39 -4.92 6.30 -10.45
N PRO A 40 -4.97 6.78 -9.19
CA PRO A 40 -5.77 6.16 -8.13
C PRO A 40 -7.27 6.01 -8.48
N ILE A 41 -7.83 6.94 -9.26
CA ILE A 41 -9.22 6.90 -9.71
C ILE A 41 -9.45 5.76 -10.72
N GLY A 42 -8.52 5.50 -11.63
CA GLY A 42 -8.61 4.35 -12.54
C GLY A 42 -8.67 3.02 -11.80
N ALA A 43 -7.90 2.86 -10.72
CA ALA A 43 -7.95 1.68 -9.86
C ALA A 43 -9.30 1.55 -9.12
N LEU A 44 -9.86 2.68 -8.65
CA LEU A 44 -11.19 2.73 -8.04
C LEU A 44 -12.29 2.32 -9.04
N GLU A 45 -12.25 2.85 -10.27
CA GLU A 45 -13.18 2.47 -11.32
C GLU A 45 -13.12 0.97 -11.62
N PHE A 46 -11.90 0.43 -11.78
CA PHE A 46 -11.68 -0.98 -12.02
C PHE A 46 -12.31 -1.86 -10.94
N ILE A 47 -12.04 -1.56 -9.66
CA ILE A 47 -12.55 -2.40 -8.57
C ILE A 47 -14.08 -2.30 -8.43
N LEU A 48 -14.67 -1.12 -8.66
CA LEU A 48 -16.13 -0.94 -8.65
C LEU A 48 -16.80 -1.82 -9.71
N ARG A 49 -16.28 -1.81 -10.94
CA ARG A 49 -16.78 -2.67 -12.03
C ARG A 49 -16.63 -4.15 -11.69
N LEU A 50 -15.45 -4.55 -11.21
CA LEU A 50 -15.16 -5.94 -10.86
C LEU A 50 -16.08 -6.46 -9.74
N MET A 51 -16.35 -5.64 -8.72
CA MET A 51 -17.23 -6.02 -7.61
C MET A 51 -18.69 -6.15 -8.05
N GLN A 52 -19.15 -5.25 -8.91
CA GLN A 52 -20.47 -5.33 -9.53
C GLN A 52 -20.63 -6.64 -10.33
N GLU A 53 -19.66 -6.98 -11.19
CA GLU A 53 -19.67 -8.23 -11.97
C GLU A 53 -19.70 -9.48 -11.09
N ARG A 54 -19.07 -9.42 -9.92
CA ARG A 54 -19.02 -10.52 -8.96
C ARG A 54 -20.20 -10.55 -7.99
N GLY A 55 -21.11 -9.58 -8.06
CA GLY A 55 -22.23 -9.46 -7.11
C GLY A 55 -21.79 -9.18 -5.67
N ILE A 56 -20.62 -8.55 -5.50
CA ILE A 56 -20.08 -8.18 -4.19
C ILE A 56 -20.40 -6.71 -3.95
N ALA A 57 -21.11 -6.41 -2.86
CA ALA A 57 -21.47 -5.04 -2.50
C ALA A 57 -20.36 -4.37 -1.68
N LEU A 58 -19.76 -3.31 -2.22
CA LEU A 58 -18.91 -2.39 -1.46
C LEU A 58 -19.76 -1.46 -0.61
N GLN A 59 -19.34 -1.22 0.62
CA GLN A 59 -20.03 -0.38 1.59
C GLN A 59 -19.30 0.95 1.81
N ALA A 60 -20.04 1.97 2.22
CA ALA A 60 -19.42 3.20 2.70
C ALA A 60 -18.53 2.88 3.91
N GLY A 61 -17.28 3.36 3.87
CA GLY A 61 -16.25 3.04 4.86
C GLY A 61 -15.28 1.95 4.43
N ASP A 62 -15.54 1.25 3.32
CA ASP A 62 -14.56 0.31 2.76
C ASP A 62 -13.29 1.05 2.31
N HIS A 63 -12.14 0.47 2.65
CA HIS A 63 -10.84 0.97 2.22
C HIS A 63 -10.36 0.22 0.98
N ILE A 64 -9.99 0.97 -0.06
CA ILE A 64 -9.51 0.43 -1.33
C ILE A 64 -8.01 0.74 -1.45
N SER A 65 -7.20 -0.31 -1.62
CA SER A 65 -5.80 -0.16 -2.03
C SER A 65 -5.72 -0.04 -3.55
N THR A 66 -5.18 1.08 -4.04
CA THR A 66 -5.16 1.42 -5.48
C THR A 66 -3.99 0.79 -6.24
N GLY A 67 -3.19 -0.05 -5.58
CA GLY A 67 -2.08 -0.79 -6.19
C GLY A 67 -0.69 -0.35 -5.70
N ALA A 68 0.33 -1.15 -6.05
CA ALA A 68 1.72 -0.95 -5.66
C ALA A 68 2.47 -0.11 -6.71
N VAL A 69 2.60 1.19 -6.46
CA VAL A 69 3.18 2.13 -7.43
C VAL A 69 4.69 1.96 -7.63
N THR A 70 5.41 1.52 -6.61
CA THR A 70 6.87 1.27 -6.67
C THR A 70 7.23 -0.13 -7.14
N GLY A 71 6.24 -0.98 -7.45
CA GLY A 71 6.45 -2.42 -7.70
C GLY A 71 6.57 -3.25 -6.43
N VAL A 72 7.00 -4.50 -6.59
CA VAL A 72 7.19 -5.48 -5.50
C VAL A 72 8.68 -5.66 -5.28
N HIS A 73 9.12 -5.46 -4.03
CA HIS A 73 10.53 -5.50 -3.65
C HIS A 73 10.80 -6.74 -2.80
N GLN A 74 11.92 -7.41 -3.05
CA GLN A 74 12.36 -8.51 -2.19
C GLN A 74 12.92 -7.96 -0.88
N ALA A 75 12.58 -8.61 0.24
CA ALA A 75 13.12 -8.33 1.56
C ALA A 75 13.33 -9.66 2.30
N GLN A 76 14.29 -9.67 3.21
CA GLN A 76 14.65 -10.81 4.05
C GLN A 76 14.26 -10.57 5.51
N VAL A 77 14.18 -11.64 6.28
CA VAL A 77 14.01 -11.54 7.73
C VAL A 77 15.18 -10.76 8.33
N GLY A 78 14.88 -9.76 9.15
CA GLY A 78 15.85 -8.83 9.73
C GLY A 78 15.87 -7.46 9.04
N ASP A 79 15.43 -7.39 7.78
CA ASP A 79 15.46 -6.15 7.01
C ASP A 79 14.58 -5.07 7.64
N SER A 80 15.09 -3.84 7.56
CA SER A 80 14.35 -2.64 7.89
C SER A 80 14.04 -1.91 6.59
N SER A 81 12.79 -1.53 6.40
CA SER A 81 12.39 -0.73 5.25
C SER A 81 11.63 0.51 5.69
N GLN A 82 11.70 1.54 4.87
CA GLN A 82 10.90 2.74 5.01
C GLN A 82 10.22 3.03 3.67
N VAL A 83 8.92 3.31 3.72
CA VAL A 83 8.20 3.92 2.60
C VAL A 83 7.97 5.39 2.94
N ASN A 84 8.58 6.28 2.17
CA ASN A 84 8.51 7.73 2.35
C ASN A 84 7.58 8.35 1.30
N PHE A 85 6.60 9.12 1.75
CA PHE A 85 5.61 9.80 0.92
C PHE A 85 5.84 11.32 0.86
N GLY A 86 7.09 11.77 1.02
CA GLY A 86 7.44 13.19 1.05
C GLY A 86 6.85 13.90 2.27
N SER A 87 6.15 15.00 2.05
CA SER A 87 5.47 15.77 3.10
C SER A 87 4.26 15.04 3.72
N TRP A 88 3.81 13.93 3.13
CA TRP A 88 2.67 13.14 3.60
C TRP A 88 3.04 12.12 4.68
N GLY A 89 4.34 12.02 5.02
CA GLY A 89 4.85 11.17 6.09
C GLY A 89 5.58 9.93 5.59
N ALA A 90 5.91 9.04 6.52
CA ALA A 90 6.63 7.81 6.23
C ALA A 90 6.07 6.65 7.06
N VAL A 91 6.27 5.43 6.56
CA VAL A 91 5.94 4.18 7.25
C VAL A 91 7.20 3.34 7.36
N ASP A 92 7.61 3.06 8.59
CA ASP A 92 8.73 2.17 8.89
C ASP A 92 8.24 0.74 9.10
N LEU A 93 8.99 -0.22 8.57
CA LEU A 93 8.73 -1.64 8.69
C LEU A 93 10.00 -2.37 9.10
N ARG A 94 9.85 -3.39 9.96
CA ARG A 94 10.91 -4.37 10.23
C ARG A 94 10.34 -5.75 9.99
N LEU A 95 11.00 -6.53 9.14
CA LEU A 95 10.66 -7.94 8.97
C LEU A 95 11.31 -8.72 10.11
N SER A 96 10.50 -9.34 10.96
CA SER A 96 10.97 -10.22 12.03
C SER A 96 10.68 -11.68 11.67
N PRO A 97 11.43 -12.64 12.25
CA PRO A 97 11.02 -14.04 12.18
C PRO A 97 9.64 -14.20 12.83
N LEU A 98 8.92 -15.26 12.44
CA LEU A 98 7.67 -15.62 13.10
C LEU A 98 7.96 -15.90 14.58
N GLY A 99 7.38 -15.09 15.47
CA GLY A 99 7.49 -15.28 16.91
C GLY A 99 6.78 -16.56 17.36
N SER A 100 7.25 -17.15 18.47
CA SER A 100 6.64 -18.35 19.05
C SER A 100 5.16 -18.16 19.42
N GLU A 101 4.77 -16.93 19.73
CA GLU A 101 3.41 -16.50 20.07
C GLU A 101 2.41 -16.59 18.91
N TRP A 102 2.88 -16.63 17.66
CA TRP A 102 2.03 -16.74 16.47
C TRP A 102 1.86 -18.19 15.99
N ARG A 103 2.46 -19.17 16.66
CA ARG A 103 2.42 -20.59 16.25
C ARG A 103 1.02 -21.20 16.37
N ASP A 104 0.22 -20.78 17.35
CA ASP A 104 -1.10 -21.39 17.64
C ASP A 104 -2.23 -20.89 16.73
N VAL A 105 -2.02 -19.79 15.99
CA VAL A 105 -3.05 -19.21 15.09
C VAL A 105 -3.26 -20.08 13.83
N ARG A 106 -2.28 -20.89 13.44
CA ARG A 106 -2.36 -21.75 12.24
C ARG A 106 -3.01 -23.12 12.46
N LEU A 107 -3.28 -23.53 13.70
CA LEU A 107 -3.84 -24.86 13.99
C LEU A 107 -5.37 -24.90 14.07
N ASN A 108 -6.06 -23.76 13.97
CA ASN A 108 -7.52 -23.67 14.10
C ASN A 108 -8.26 -23.21 12.82
N ALA A 109 -7.56 -23.06 11.69
CA ALA A 109 -8.20 -22.83 10.38
C ALA A 109 -8.33 -24.18 9.66
N GLY A 110 -9.27 -25.00 10.14
CA GLY A 110 -9.75 -26.21 9.47
C GLY A 110 -10.84 -25.91 8.46
#